data_AF-A0A2W6U693-F1
#
_entry.id   AF-A0A2W6U693-F1
#
_cell.length_a   1.000
_cell.length_b   1.000
_cell.length_c   1.000
_cell.angle_alpha   90.00
_cell.angle_beta   90.00
_cell.angle_gamma   90.00
#
_symmetry.space_group_name_H-M   'P 1'
#
loop_
_entity.id
_entity.type
_entity.pdbx_description
1 polymer ?
#
loop_
_entity_poly.entity_id
_entity_poly.type
_entity_poly.pdbx_seq_one_letter_code
_entity_poly.pdbx_strand_id
1 'polypeptide(L)'
;MSLATRTANRVILLLLSLVAFAVAATASWPLISGAPLPLLDALDEARRRSTITATGWAWIAVALAAAAVVVAIAIVVSRVPRPQHTAAREDGVDIDDTVIADLMRDSLRDVPDVLAVGVRTERDVVRVRVEVRPRAELVALRAHLADAVADTDRRLGLTLPLVVHVSAGLRSTFAHERRVA
;
A
#
# COMPACT_ATOMS: atom_id res chain seq x y z
N MET A 1 12.48 -4.21 14.26
CA MET A 1 12.10 -3.00 13.50
C MET A 1 12.59 -3.13 12.07
N SER A 2 11.68 -3.46 11.15
CA SER A 2 12.00 -3.83 9.76
C SER A 2 12.57 -2.65 8.95
N LEU A 3 13.40 -2.97 7.97
CA LEU A 3 14.05 -1.98 7.08
C LEU A 3 13.04 -1.09 6.36
N ALA A 4 11.83 -1.61 6.11
CA ALA A 4 10.71 -0.91 5.48
C ALA A 4 10.19 0.29 6.29
N THR A 5 10.15 0.19 7.63
CA THR A 5 9.73 1.30 8.50
C THR A 5 10.77 2.42 8.49
N ARG A 6 12.06 2.06 8.37
CA ARG A 6 13.17 3.02 8.27
C ARG A 6 13.19 3.75 6.93
N THR A 7 12.95 3.05 5.82
CA THR A 7 12.88 3.69 4.49
C THR A 7 11.67 4.60 4.36
N ALA A 8 10.50 4.21 4.86
CA ALA A 8 9.32 5.08 4.88
C ALA A 8 9.56 6.38 5.67
N ASN A 9 10.14 6.27 6.87
CA ASN A 9 10.46 7.45 7.69
C ASN A 9 11.51 8.37 7.02
N ARG A 10 12.51 7.79 6.34
CA ARG A 10 13.51 8.56 5.57
C ARG A 10 12.89 9.31 4.39
N VAL A 11 11.95 8.67 3.68
CA VAL A 11 11.23 9.32 2.58
C VAL A 11 10.36 10.47 3.10
N ILE A 12 9.69 10.29 4.25
CA ILE A 12 8.92 11.36 4.90
C ILE A 12 9.83 12.55 5.24
N LEU A 13 10.95 12.31 5.92
CA LEU A 13 11.88 13.38 6.28
C LEU A 13 12.49 14.06 5.05
N LEU A 14 12.77 13.32 3.99
CA LEU A 14 13.29 13.87 2.74
C LEU A 14 12.25 14.79 2.07
N LEU A 15 10.98 14.36 1.98
CA LEU A 15 9.92 15.19 1.43
C LEU A 15 9.68 16.45 2.27
N LEU A 16 9.69 16.32 3.60
CA LEU A 16 9.52 17.46 4.51
C LEU A 16 10.68 18.46 4.38
N SER A 17 11.90 17.95 4.22
CA SER A 17 13.11 18.76 3.99
C SER A 17 13.08 19.43 2.61
N LEU A 18 12.60 18.74 1.58
CA LEU A 18 12.49 19.28 0.22
C LEU A 18 11.46 20.43 0.17
N VAL A 19 10.32 20.27 0.85
CA VAL A 19 9.32 21.33 0.99
C VAL A 19 9.87 22.51 1.77
N ALA A 20 10.51 22.26 2.91
CA ALA A 20 11.16 23.31 3.70
C ALA A 20 12.24 24.04 2.89
N PHE A 21 13.04 23.32 2.10
CA PHE A 21 14.05 23.88 1.21
C PHE A 21 13.43 24.71 0.09
N ALA A 22 12.35 24.24 -0.54
CA ALA A 22 11.65 25.00 -1.59
C ALA A 22 11.04 26.30 -1.04
N VAL A 23 10.47 26.27 0.18
CA VAL A 23 9.96 27.46 0.87
C VAL A 23 11.10 28.40 1.23
N ALA A 24 12.19 27.89 1.79
CA ALA A 24 13.37 28.70 2.12
C ALA A 24 13.96 29.35 0.86
N ALA A 25 14.15 28.58 -0.21
CA ALA A 25 14.73 29.04 -1.47
C ALA A 25 13.87 30.10 -2.15
N THR A 26 12.55 29.92 -2.18
CA THR A 26 11.62 30.92 -2.75
C THR A 26 11.53 32.18 -1.90
N ALA A 27 11.59 32.07 -0.57
CA ALA A 27 11.62 33.21 0.34
C ALA A 27 12.97 33.97 0.30
N SER A 28 14.09 33.27 0.10
CA SER A 28 15.43 33.87 0.06
C SER A 28 15.84 34.35 -1.32
N TRP A 29 15.19 33.91 -2.40
CA TRP A 29 15.54 34.30 -3.77
C TRP A 29 15.60 35.81 -4.02
N PRO A 30 14.61 36.62 -3.62
CA PRO A 30 14.62 38.07 -3.87
C PRO A 30 15.79 38.78 -3.16
N LEU A 31 16.24 38.23 -2.04
CA LEU A 31 17.39 38.76 -1.27
C LEU A 31 18.74 38.50 -1.95
N ILE A 32 18.82 37.49 -2.84
CA ILE A 32 20.05 37.05 -3.48
C ILE A 32 20.14 37.56 -4.93
N SER A 33 19.03 37.55 -5.67
CA SER A 33 19.01 37.87 -7.10
C SER A 33 18.59 39.31 -7.41
N GLY A 34 17.97 40.03 -6.47
CA GLY A 34 17.38 41.35 -6.71
C GLY A 34 16.19 41.37 -7.67
N ALA A 35 15.72 40.20 -8.14
CA ALA A 35 14.62 40.05 -9.09
C ALA A 35 13.73 38.84 -8.74
N PRO A 36 12.40 38.91 -8.95
CA PRO A 36 11.52 37.77 -8.72
C PRO A 36 11.86 36.58 -9.65
N LEU A 37 11.52 35.35 -9.22
CA LEU A 37 11.70 34.14 -10.03
C LEU A 37 10.87 34.23 -11.32
N PRO A 38 11.40 33.85 -12.50
CA PRO A 38 10.67 33.93 -13.76
C PRO A 38 9.43 33.02 -13.81
N LEU A 39 9.37 31.97 -12.97
CA LEU A 39 8.17 31.14 -12.80
C LEU A 39 7.06 31.86 -12.01
N LEU A 40 7.41 32.86 -11.20
CA LEU A 40 6.48 33.67 -10.44
C LEU A 40 5.92 34.84 -11.26
N ASP A 41 6.53 35.22 -12.38
CA ASP A 41 6.02 36.32 -13.22
C ASP A 41 4.61 36.05 -13.75
N ALA A 42 4.31 34.81 -14.14
CA ALA A 42 2.97 34.40 -14.55
C ALA A 42 1.96 34.46 -13.37
N LEU A 43 2.42 34.16 -12.16
CA LEU A 43 1.65 34.24 -10.92
C LEU A 43 1.45 35.69 -10.47
N ASP A 44 2.45 36.55 -10.63
CA ASP A 44 2.40 37.98 -10.34
C ASP A 44 1.51 38.71 -11.34
N GLU A 45 1.53 38.30 -12.60
CA GLU A 45 0.61 38.81 -13.63
C GLU A 45 -0.84 38.40 -13.34
N ALA A 46 -1.06 37.14 -12.91
CA ALA A 46 -2.37 36.69 -12.44
C ALA A 46 -2.81 37.43 -11.16
N ARG A 47 -1.89 37.71 -10.23
CA ARG A 47 -2.12 38.49 -9.02
C ARG A 47 -2.51 39.94 -9.35
N ARG A 48 -1.79 40.60 -10.25
CA ARG A 48 -2.05 41.98 -10.71
C ARG A 48 -3.40 42.14 -11.39
N ARG A 49 -3.87 41.13 -12.12
CA ARG A 49 -5.21 41.11 -12.75
C ARG A 49 -6.33 40.72 -11.79
N SER A 50 -6.01 40.17 -10.63
CA SER A 50 -7.00 39.79 -9.63
C SER A 50 -7.38 41.00 -8.75
N THR A 51 -8.65 41.10 -8.37
CA THR A 51 -9.12 42.06 -7.35
C THR A 51 -8.87 41.57 -5.92
N ILE A 52 -8.11 40.48 -5.76
CA ILE A 52 -7.86 39.83 -4.48
C ILE A 52 -6.76 40.60 -3.74
N THR A 53 -7.03 40.97 -2.50
CA THR A 53 -6.08 41.69 -1.65
C THR A 53 -4.83 40.84 -1.37
N ALA A 54 -3.72 41.48 -1.02
CA ALA A 54 -2.49 40.79 -0.63
C ALA A 54 -2.73 39.76 0.51
N THR A 55 -3.61 40.09 1.44
CA THR A 55 -4.06 39.20 2.51
C THR A 55 -4.84 38.00 1.99
N GLY A 56 -5.69 38.18 0.98
CA GLY A 56 -6.43 37.07 0.35
C GLY A 56 -5.52 36.07 -0.35
N TRP A 57 -4.48 36.56 -1.05
CA TRP A 57 -3.46 35.70 -1.66
C TRP A 57 -2.64 34.91 -0.62
N ALA A 58 -2.33 35.51 0.53
CA ALA A 58 -1.67 34.83 1.63
C ALA A 58 -2.52 33.67 2.17
N TRP A 59 -3.84 33.88 2.32
CA TRP A 59 -4.76 32.81 2.74
C TRP A 59 -4.90 31.68 1.72
N ILE A 60 -4.88 31.98 0.43
CA ILE A 60 -4.89 30.96 -0.64
C ILE A 60 -3.62 30.10 -0.56
N ALA A 61 -2.45 30.72 -0.37
CA ALA A 61 -1.18 30.01 -0.22
C ALA A 61 -1.18 29.10 1.02
N VAL A 62 -1.68 29.61 2.15
CA VAL A 62 -1.83 28.84 3.39
C VAL A 62 -2.79 27.65 3.19
N ALA A 63 -3.93 27.86 2.51
CA ALA A 63 -4.90 26.81 2.23
C ALA A 63 -4.32 25.71 1.33
N LEU A 64 -3.53 26.07 0.31
CA LEU A 64 -2.87 25.12 -0.58
C LEU A 64 -1.80 24.31 0.16
N ALA A 65 -1.00 24.97 0.99
CA ALA A 65 0.00 24.30 1.82
C ALA A 65 -0.66 23.33 2.82
N ALA A 66 -1.74 23.75 3.49
CA ALA A 66 -2.51 22.89 4.38
C ALA A 66 -3.10 21.68 3.65
N ALA A 67 -3.66 21.87 2.45
CA ALA A 67 -4.19 20.78 1.63
C ALA A 67 -3.09 19.77 1.24
N ALA A 68 -1.90 20.25 0.86
CA ALA A 68 -0.76 19.38 0.54
C ALA A 68 -0.32 18.54 1.75
N VAL A 69 -0.29 19.14 2.95
CA VAL A 69 0.01 18.43 4.20
C VAL A 69 -1.05 17.36 4.49
N VAL A 70 -2.34 17.68 4.34
CA VAL A 70 -3.43 16.72 4.53
C VAL A 70 -3.32 15.54 3.55
N VAL A 71 -3.05 15.81 2.28
CA VAL A 71 -2.84 14.76 1.26
C VAL A 71 -1.63 13.90 1.59
N ALA A 72 -0.51 14.51 2.03
CA ALA A 72 0.67 13.77 2.45
C ALA A 72 0.37 12.87 3.66
N ILE A 73 -0.34 13.37 4.67
CA ILE A 73 -0.78 12.59 5.83
C ILE A 73 -1.70 11.45 5.38
N ALA A 74 -2.66 11.71 4.49
CA ALA A 74 -3.58 10.68 3.98
C ALA A 74 -2.84 9.56 3.22
N ILE A 75 -1.84 9.92 2.40
CA ILE A 75 -0.97 8.95 1.71
C ILE A 75 -0.15 8.13 2.70
N VAL A 76 0.30 8.72 3.81
CA VAL A 76 1.08 8.01 4.84
C VAL A 76 0.18 7.09 5.66
N VAL A 77 -0.99 7.57 6.11
CA VAL A 77 -1.95 6.78 6.89
C VAL A 77 -2.55 5.65 6.05
N SER A 78 -2.76 5.86 4.74
CA SER A 78 -3.18 4.77 3.84
C SER A 78 -2.08 3.73 3.59
N ARG A 79 -0.81 4.06 3.87
CA ARG A 79 0.34 3.14 3.78
C ARG A 79 0.77 2.58 5.14
N VAL A 80 -0.15 2.48 6.10
CA VAL A 80 0.13 1.75 7.34
C VAL A 80 0.48 0.30 6.97
N PRO A 81 1.69 -0.19 7.31
CA PRO A 81 2.06 -1.58 7.11
C PRO A 81 1.03 -2.47 7.81
N ARG A 82 0.53 -3.50 7.12
CA ARG A 82 -0.29 -4.51 7.78
C ARG A 82 0.50 -5.08 8.97
N PRO A 83 -0.10 -5.23 10.16
CA PRO A 83 0.57 -5.84 11.29
C PRO A 83 1.09 -7.22 10.86
N GLN A 84 2.41 -7.39 10.93
CA GLN A 84 3.07 -8.66 10.68
C GLN A 84 2.74 -9.57 11.85
N HIS A 85 2.07 -10.69 11.57
CA HIS A 85 1.77 -11.69 12.58
C HIS A 85 2.75 -12.84 12.41
N THR A 86 3.56 -13.09 13.44
CA THR A 86 4.46 -14.24 13.51
C THR A 86 3.63 -15.51 13.39
N ALA A 87 3.88 -16.29 12.35
CA ALA A 87 3.15 -17.50 12.02
C ALA A 87 3.64 -18.73 12.79
N ALA A 88 4.95 -18.79 13.02
CA ALA A 88 5.59 -19.81 13.84
C ALA A 88 6.89 -19.24 14.43
N ARG A 89 7.29 -19.75 15.59
CA ARG A 89 8.61 -19.52 16.17
C ARG A 89 9.25 -20.87 16.41
N GLU A 90 10.37 -21.14 15.75
CA GLU A 90 11.17 -22.34 15.95
C GLU A 90 12.64 -21.93 16.12
N ASP A 91 13.32 -22.52 17.12
CA ASP A 91 14.73 -22.24 17.44
C ASP A 91 15.09 -20.74 17.58
N GLY A 92 14.12 -19.92 17.99
CA GLY A 92 14.29 -18.47 18.13
C GLY A 92 14.19 -17.68 16.82
N VAL A 93 13.87 -18.33 15.70
CA VAL A 93 13.58 -17.70 14.41
C VAL A 93 12.07 -17.46 14.29
N ASP A 94 11.70 -16.20 14.08
CA ASP A 94 10.32 -15.80 13.80
C ASP A 94 10.04 -15.94 12.31
N ILE A 95 9.09 -16.82 11.97
CA ILE A 95 8.62 -16.99 10.60
C ILE A 95 7.39 -16.12 10.42
N ASP A 96 7.52 -15.08 9.60
CA ASP A 96 6.42 -14.19 9.28
C ASP A 96 5.42 -14.84 8.31
N ASP A 97 4.14 -14.47 8.45
CA ASP A 97 3.07 -14.85 7.51
C ASP A 97 3.38 -14.53 6.04
N THR A 98 4.22 -13.52 5.81
CA THR A 98 4.62 -13.06 4.48
C THR A 98 5.54 -14.06 3.79
N VAL A 99 6.42 -14.73 4.55
CA VAL A 99 7.29 -15.80 4.00
C VAL A 99 6.43 -16.97 3.54
N ILE A 100 5.46 -17.37 4.36
CA ILE A 100 4.51 -18.44 4.00
C ILE A 100 3.67 -18.04 2.79
N ALA A 101 3.22 -16.78 2.73
CA ALA A 101 2.49 -16.25 1.57
C ALA A 101 3.31 -16.32 0.28
N ASP A 102 4.59 -16.00 0.36
CA ASP A 102 5.48 -15.99 -0.80
C ASP A 102 5.83 -17.43 -1.25
N LEU A 103 6.07 -18.35 -0.32
CA LEU A 103 6.24 -19.78 -0.64
C LEU A 103 5.00 -20.37 -1.29
N MET A 104 3.82 -20.17 -0.70
CA MET A 104 2.56 -20.65 -1.27
C MET A 104 2.27 -20.02 -2.65
N ARG A 105 2.64 -18.75 -2.85
CA ARG A 105 2.47 -18.07 -4.15
C ARG A 105 3.43 -18.61 -5.20
N ASP A 106 4.66 -18.95 -4.81
CA ASP A 106 5.65 -19.59 -5.67
C ASP A 106 5.19 -20.98 -6.10
N SER A 107 4.79 -21.84 -5.15
CA SER A 107 4.35 -23.22 -5.43
C SER A 107 3.06 -23.28 -6.26
N LEU A 108 2.19 -22.26 -6.18
CA LEU A 108 0.93 -22.21 -6.94
C LEU A 108 1.03 -21.35 -8.21
N ARG A 109 2.21 -20.84 -8.56
CA ARG A 109 2.39 -19.92 -9.69
C ARG A 109 2.00 -20.53 -11.04
N ASP A 110 2.25 -21.83 -11.20
CA ASP A 110 2.01 -22.56 -12.44
C ASP A 110 0.60 -23.18 -12.49
N VAL A 111 -0.22 -23.00 -11.46
CA VAL A 111 -1.60 -23.51 -11.40
C VAL A 111 -2.53 -22.48 -12.05
N PRO A 112 -3.08 -22.75 -13.25
CA PRO A 112 -3.81 -21.75 -14.02
C PRO A 112 -5.11 -21.28 -13.34
N ASP A 113 -5.69 -22.14 -12.50
CA ASP A 113 -6.95 -21.92 -11.80
C ASP A 113 -6.84 -20.98 -10.59
N VAL A 114 -5.62 -20.65 -10.15
CA VAL A 114 -5.39 -19.76 -9.00
C VAL A 114 -5.23 -18.31 -9.48
N LEU A 115 -5.99 -17.40 -8.89
CA LEU A 115 -5.94 -15.96 -9.17
C LEU A 115 -5.11 -15.21 -8.13
N ALA A 116 -5.34 -15.52 -6.86
CA ALA A 116 -4.64 -14.87 -5.76
C ALA A 116 -4.52 -15.81 -4.56
N VAL A 117 -3.42 -15.61 -3.82
CA VAL A 117 -3.15 -16.31 -2.56
C VAL A 117 -2.86 -15.26 -1.49
N GLY A 118 -3.63 -15.31 -0.41
CA GLY A 118 -3.42 -14.53 0.79
C GLY A 118 -3.18 -15.45 1.97
N VAL A 119 -2.24 -15.11 2.85
CA VAL A 119 -2.00 -15.83 4.09
C VAL A 119 -2.17 -14.86 5.24
N ARG A 120 -2.76 -15.35 6.33
CA ARG A 120 -2.89 -14.61 7.57
C ARG A 120 -2.77 -15.57 8.74
N THR A 121 -1.97 -15.18 9.74
CA THR A 121 -1.93 -15.92 11.01
C THR A 121 -2.98 -15.37 11.96
N GLU A 122 -3.75 -16.26 12.57
CA GLU A 122 -4.72 -15.95 13.61
C GLU A 122 -4.63 -17.02 14.71
N ARG A 123 -4.32 -16.61 15.95
CA ARG A 123 -4.25 -17.50 17.13
C ARG A 123 -3.45 -18.79 16.88
N ASP A 124 -2.21 -18.63 16.40
CA ASP A 124 -1.28 -19.73 16.08
C ASP A 124 -1.74 -20.68 14.97
N VAL A 125 -2.75 -20.29 14.18
CA VAL A 125 -3.20 -21.01 12.99
C VAL A 125 -2.94 -20.17 11.75
N VAL A 126 -2.37 -20.79 10.72
CA VAL A 126 -2.08 -20.15 9.43
C VAL A 126 -3.28 -20.31 8.51
N ARG A 127 -4.04 -19.25 8.30
CA ARG A 127 -5.17 -19.25 7.37
C ARG A 127 -4.71 -18.85 5.98
N VAL A 128 -4.81 -19.78 5.03
CA VAL A 128 -4.51 -19.54 3.62
C VAL A 128 -5.82 -19.32 2.87
N ARG A 129 -6.00 -18.15 2.26
CA ARG A 129 -7.12 -17.84 1.36
C ARG A 129 -6.65 -17.98 -0.07
N VAL A 130 -7.33 -18.80 -0.85
CA VAL A 130 -7.05 -19.03 -2.26
C VAL A 130 -8.25 -18.58 -3.09
N GLU A 131 -8.04 -17.58 -3.92
CA GLU A 131 -9.03 -17.11 -4.89
C GLU A 131 -8.85 -17.84 -6.20
N VAL A 132 -9.93 -18.44 -6.69
CA VAL A 132 -9.87 -19.30 -7.88
C VAL A 132 -10.70 -18.74 -9.02
N ARG A 133 -10.29 -19.08 -10.24
CA ARG A 133 -10.99 -18.72 -11.47
C ARG A 133 -12.40 -19.31 -11.49
N PRO A 134 -13.35 -18.62 -12.13
CA PRO A 134 -14.66 -19.21 -12.42
C PRO A 134 -14.48 -20.52 -13.21
N ARG A 135 -15.17 -21.58 -12.78
CA ARG A 135 -15.09 -22.94 -13.37
C ARG A 135 -13.77 -23.68 -13.16
N ALA A 136 -12.97 -23.30 -12.15
CA ALA A 136 -11.80 -24.06 -11.73
C ALA A 136 -12.16 -25.53 -11.42
N GLU A 137 -11.26 -26.45 -11.75
CA GLU A 137 -11.44 -27.86 -11.45
C GLU A 137 -11.04 -28.14 -9.99
N LEU A 138 -12.04 -28.20 -9.11
CA LEU A 138 -11.80 -28.27 -7.65
C LEU A 138 -11.04 -29.53 -7.20
N VAL A 139 -11.16 -30.64 -7.94
CA VAL A 139 -10.47 -31.89 -7.60
C VAL A 139 -8.97 -31.78 -7.89
N ALA A 140 -8.62 -31.33 -9.10
CA ALA A 140 -7.23 -31.05 -9.48
C ALA A 140 -6.62 -29.96 -8.58
N LEU A 141 -7.37 -28.88 -8.33
CA LEU A 141 -6.94 -27.81 -7.43
C LEU A 141 -6.64 -28.32 -6.02
N ARG A 142 -7.47 -29.21 -5.46
CA ARG A 142 -7.23 -29.78 -4.13
C ARG A 142 -5.90 -30.53 -4.08
N ALA A 143 -5.56 -31.29 -5.11
CA ALA A 143 -4.28 -31.99 -5.20
C ALA A 143 -3.12 -31.00 -5.24
N HIS A 144 -3.19 -29.99 -6.11
CA HIS A 144 -2.17 -28.94 -6.19
C HIS A 144 -2.01 -28.15 -4.88
N LEU A 145 -3.10 -27.88 -4.17
CA LEU A 145 -3.04 -27.21 -2.87
C LEU A 145 -2.38 -28.09 -1.80
N ALA A 146 -2.67 -29.39 -1.79
CA ALA A 146 -2.03 -30.33 -0.88
C ALA A 146 -0.52 -30.44 -1.16
N ASP A 147 -0.13 -30.49 -2.44
CA ASP A 147 1.27 -30.50 -2.85
C ASP A 147 1.99 -29.20 -2.48
N ALA A 148 1.35 -28.05 -2.69
CA ALA A 148 1.90 -26.74 -2.31
C ALA A 148 2.07 -26.59 -0.80
N VAL A 149 1.12 -27.10 -0.02
CA VAL A 149 1.23 -27.17 1.45
C VAL A 149 2.41 -28.05 1.85
N ALA A 150 2.52 -29.25 1.28
CA ALA A 150 3.60 -30.18 1.59
C ALA A 150 4.98 -29.64 1.18
N ASP A 151 5.06 -28.90 0.06
CA ASP A 151 6.28 -28.20 -0.37
C ASP A 151 6.64 -27.06 0.60
N THR A 152 5.63 -26.30 1.06
CA THR A 152 5.84 -25.23 2.05
C THR A 152 6.34 -25.78 3.38
N ASP A 153 5.70 -26.82 3.92
CA ASP A 153 6.12 -27.49 5.15
C ASP A 153 7.56 -28.04 5.01
N ARG A 154 7.88 -28.64 3.86
CA ARG A 154 9.22 -29.17 3.58
C ARG A 154 10.28 -28.07 3.50
N ARG A 155 9.99 -26.93 2.87
CA ARG A 155 10.91 -25.80 2.75
C ARG A 155 11.13 -25.09 4.08
N LEU A 156 10.10 -25.05 4.93
CA LEU A 156 10.17 -24.47 6.27
C LEU A 156 10.76 -25.44 7.30
N GLY A 157 10.79 -26.75 7.01
CA GLY A 157 11.21 -27.77 7.96
C GLY A 157 10.20 -28.02 9.08
N LEU A 158 8.97 -27.49 8.93
CA LEU A 158 7.95 -27.40 9.96
C LEU A 158 6.63 -27.95 9.46
N THR A 159 5.85 -28.56 10.36
CA THR A 159 4.44 -28.87 10.09
C THR A 159 3.58 -27.75 10.66
N LEU A 160 3.14 -26.84 9.79
CA LEU A 160 2.34 -25.70 10.22
C LEU A 160 0.86 -26.09 10.40
N PRO A 161 0.20 -25.65 11.49
CA PRO A 161 -1.25 -25.80 11.65
C PRO A 161 -1.96 -24.83 10.69
N LEU A 162 -2.24 -25.30 9.48
CA LEU A 162 -2.79 -24.47 8.39
C LEU A 162 -4.22 -24.84 8.00
N VAL A 163 -5.00 -23.83 7.66
CA VAL A 163 -6.39 -23.97 7.19
C VAL A 163 -6.51 -23.27 5.83
N VAL A 164 -6.83 -24.05 4.79
CA VAL A 164 -7.01 -23.52 3.43
C VAL A 164 -8.48 -23.22 3.17
N HIS A 165 -8.78 -21.96 2.88
CA HIS A 165 -10.09 -21.49 2.47
C HIS A 165 -10.08 -21.13 0.98
N VAL A 166 -10.75 -21.96 0.18
CA VAL A 166 -10.90 -21.72 -1.25
C VAL A 166 -12.17 -20.92 -1.49
N SER A 167 -12.03 -19.74 -2.11
CA SER A 167 -13.16 -18.92 -2.53
C SER A 167 -13.20 -18.82 -4.05
N ALA A 168 -14.27 -19.31 -4.66
CA ALA A 168 -14.56 -19.03 -6.06
C ALA A 168 -14.92 -17.54 -6.21
N GLY A 169 -14.33 -16.87 -7.19
CA GLY A 169 -14.72 -15.50 -7.55
C GLY A 169 -16.18 -15.45 -8.02
N LEU A 170 -17.14 -15.40 -7.10
CA LEU A 170 -18.56 -15.25 -7.36
C LEU A 170 -18.91 -13.76 -7.33
N ARG A 171 -19.09 -13.20 -8.54
CA ARG A 171 -19.93 -12.04 -8.88
C ARG A 171 -20.10 -10.96 -7.80
N SER A 172 -19.29 -9.91 -7.87
CA SER A 172 -19.78 -8.55 -7.59
C SER A 172 -20.29 -7.91 -8.88
N THR A 173 -21.23 -8.57 -9.57
CA THR A 173 -22.14 -7.85 -10.47
C THR A 173 -23.22 -7.32 -9.55
N PHE A 174 -23.18 -6.02 -9.22
CA PHE A 174 -24.31 -5.32 -8.63
C PHE A 174 -25.50 -5.42 -9.60
N ALA A 175 -26.28 -6.49 -9.52
CA ALA A 175 -27.62 -6.53 -10.09
C ALA A 175 -28.50 -5.68 -9.17
N HIS A 176 -28.67 -4.40 -9.52
CA HIS A 176 -29.74 -3.60 -8.94
C HIS A 176 -31.07 -4.27 -9.27
N GLU A 177 -31.88 -4.55 -8.26
CA GLU A 177 -33.27 -4.95 -8.42
C GLU A 177 -34.03 -3.76 -9.04
N ARG A 178 -34.27 -3.81 -10.35
CA ARG A 178 -35.19 -2.88 -11.02
C ARG A 178 -36.56 -3.53 -11.01
N ARG A 179 -37.36 -3.24 -9.97
CA ARG A 179 -38.80 -3.53 -10.01
C ARG A 179 -39.42 -2.67 -11.11
N VAL A 180 -40.01 -3.34 -12.08
CA VAL A 180 -40.89 -2.73 -13.08
C VAL A 180 -42.21 -2.45 -12.36
N ALA A 181 -42.64 -1.19 -12.41
CA ALA A 181 -44.01 -0.78 -12.18
C ALA A 181 -44.67 -0.57 -13.54
#